data_AF-A0A524CE34-F1
#
_entry.id   AF-A0A524CE34-F1
#
_cell.length_a   1.000
_cell.length_b   1.000
_cell.length_c   1.000
_cell.angle_alpha   90.00
_cell.angle_beta   90.00
_cell.angle_gamma   90.00
#
_symmetry.space_group_name_H-M   'P 1'
#
loop_
_entity.id
_entity.type
_entity.pdbx_description
1 polymer ?
#
loop_
_entity_poly.entity_id
_entity_poly.type
_entity_poly.pdbx_seq_one_letter_code
_entity_poly.pdbx_strand_id
1 'polypeptide(L)'
;MEENKEIKFFYKKEFWYISVVLNTKYIDCLNKAQEIENLVKNKVEDLTDADLKKISWNKEWVQKVKDLGKNMSIKCEWIPLIESFPYTDENSGQKYDTLGYYRFEVEYYKDDQTKKASIDPALIQQIPIIIKNKLETFSKKLDNQYLNLDLESPIYIFVISDRMVPEEMAWNEANINKFKRIIGQWTEIYSGQWPDYSDGLFRERVQNNISNRLSELHYIRRNSGFIYMEPDNFEKFFENYMKEHVLKPTAQIRAVLFALMKFNYSLDILFVMKNFMDTDVIEKKIKNLTFLRGVVQTQMSLFYNELDLNRRQHYTKVLTHLIREFGLNRLLERINNKFEIIQESMDIVYQQLYEENQKRTQRGMNILNFLFGLGILIDIAAAIELTMMAWSENRISSAIFQGAISIGILIILLAIMIYVIQVRMSVGKKKARLTVDSVLLDEKMENIILIKRKYPPCAGQYAFPGGFIEPKESEIQALKREVKEETGLDIIVERKVGVYDKPGRDPRGNIISNAYLCIIDSELSEIKCSDESTQVKLFPLEKIKDIDLAFDHEDILDDALKLRK
;
A
#
# COMPACT_ATOMS: atom_id res chain seq x y z
N MET A 1 -10.23 9.11 57.67
CA MET A 1 -8.91 8.89 57.05
C MET A 1 -9.04 7.69 56.14
N GLU A 2 -9.42 7.89 54.89
CA GLU A 2 -9.40 6.80 53.90
C GLU A 2 -7.94 6.52 53.57
N GLU A 3 -7.45 5.33 53.96
CA GLU A 3 -6.14 4.85 53.55
C GLU A 3 -6.00 4.93 52.02
N ASN A 4 -4.89 5.50 51.55
CA ASN A 4 -4.41 5.39 50.18
C ASN A 4 -4.20 3.90 49.85
N LYS A 5 -5.26 3.15 49.52
CA LYS A 5 -5.12 1.82 48.93
C LYS A 5 -4.58 2.00 47.52
N GLU A 6 -3.31 1.68 47.31
CA GLU A 6 -2.70 1.64 45.98
C GLU A 6 -3.41 0.59 45.11
N ILE A 7 -3.77 0.97 43.88
CA ILE A 7 -4.27 0.02 42.90
C ILE A 7 -3.12 -0.85 42.41
N LYS A 8 -3.36 -2.16 42.37
CA LYS A 8 -2.41 -3.12 41.80
C LYS A 8 -3.12 -4.03 40.80
N PHE A 9 -2.54 -4.17 39.60
CA PHE A 9 -2.99 -5.13 38.58
C PHE A 9 -2.18 -6.42 38.64
N PHE A 10 -2.83 -7.54 38.34
CA PHE A 10 -2.22 -8.85 38.30
C PHE A 10 -2.13 -9.28 36.84
N TYR A 11 -0.91 -9.42 36.34
CA TYR A 11 -0.68 -9.69 34.92
C TYR A 11 -0.88 -11.17 34.61
N LYS A 12 -1.75 -11.45 33.63
CA LYS A 12 -2.09 -12.80 33.22
C LYS A 12 -1.27 -13.24 32.01
N LYS A 13 -1.25 -12.42 30.95
CA LYS A 13 -0.60 -12.71 29.66
C LYS A 13 -0.11 -11.43 28.98
N GLU A 14 0.82 -11.58 28.06
CA GLU A 14 1.26 -10.53 27.16
C GLU A 14 1.23 -11.00 25.71
N PHE A 15 0.93 -10.06 24.81
CA PHE A 15 1.04 -10.27 23.38
C PHE A 15 2.06 -9.28 22.81
N TRP A 16 3.15 -9.80 22.26
CA TRP A 16 4.15 -8.97 21.60
C TRP A 16 4.00 -9.02 20.10
N TYR A 17 4.25 -7.90 19.42
CA TYR A 17 4.18 -7.84 17.96
C TYR A 17 5.43 -7.16 17.39
N ILE A 18 5.98 -7.79 16.36
CA ILE A 18 7.00 -7.19 15.50
C ILE A 18 6.58 -7.30 14.05
N SER A 19 6.39 -6.15 13.39
CA SER A 19 6.06 -6.08 11.98
C SER A 19 7.25 -6.50 11.13
N VAL A 20 6.99 -7.04 9.95
CA VAL A 20 8.04 -7.54 9.06
C VAL A 20 7.61 -7.49 7.60
N VAL A 21 8.56 -7.19 6.73
CA VAL A 21 8.47 -7.48 5.31
C VAL A 21 9.48 -8.56 4.97
N LEU A 22 9.06 -9.57 4.22
CA LEU A 22 9.89 -10.73 3.89
C LEU A 22 9.71 -11.16 2.44
N ASN A 23 10.62 -12.01 1.97
CA ASN A 23 10.52 -12.68 0.68
C ASN A 23 10.29 -14.17 0.88
N THR A 24 9.09 -14.64 0.55
CA THR A 24 8.67 -16.04 0.74
C THR A 24 9.47 -17.04 -0.09
N LYS A 25 10.12 -16.60 -1.19
CA LYS A 25 11.03 -17.45 -1.96
C LYS A 25 12.26 -17.89 -1.15
N TYR A 26 12.72 -17.05 -0.23
CA TYR A 26 13.95 -17.27 0.53
C TYR A 26 13.70 -17.56 2.01
N ILE A 27 12.53 -17.17 2.53
CA ILE A 27 12.18 -17.30 3.94
C ILE A 27 10.98 -18.23 4.09
N ASP A 28 11.20 -19.38 4.72
CA ASP A 28 10.12 -20.19 5.27
C ASP A 28 9.60 -19.53 6.55
N CYS A 29 8.40 -18.96 6.47
CA CYS A 29 7.84 -18.13 7.52
C CYS A 29 7.53 -18.91 8.81
N LEU A 30 7.12 -20.18 8.69
CA LEU A 30 6.77 -21.03 9.84
C LEU A 30 8.04 -21.50 10.55
N ASN A 31 9.03 -21.97 9.80
CA ASN A 31 10.32 -22.34 10.37
C ASN A 31 11.02 -21.13 11.01
N LYS A 32 10.91 -19.94 10.39
CA LYS A 32 11.49 -18.71 10.95
C LYS A 32 10.80 -18.27 12.24
N ALA A 33 9.49 -18.48 12.39
CA ALA A 33 8.78 -18.24 13.65
C ALA A 33 9.37 -19.10 14.79
N GLN A 34 9.62 -20.39 14.53
CA GLN A 34 10.23 -21.31 15.50
C GLN A 34 11.68 -20.93 15.83
N GLU A 35 12.47 -20.53 14.83
CA GLU A 35 13.83 -20.06 15.04
C GLU A 35 13.87 -18.80 15.94
N ILE A 36 12.96 -17.85 15.68
CA ILE A 36 12.81 -16.63 16.48
C ILE A 36 12.35 -16.99 17.91
N GLU A 37 11.40 -17.93 18.07
CA GLU A 37 10.97 -18.39 19.40
C GLU A 37 12.14 -18.95 20.21
N ASN A 38 12.92 -19.86 19.61
CA ASN A 38 14.08 -20.47 20.24
C ASN A 38 15.17 -19.44 20.55
N LEU A 39 15.38 -18.46 19.67
CA LEU A 39 16.29 -17.34 19.91
C LEU A 39 15.88 -16.56 21.16
N VAL A 40 14.59 -16.28 21.33
CA VAL A 40 14.07 -15.56 22.50
C VAL A 40 14.24 -16.41 23.76
N LYS A 41 13.80 -17.68 23.75
CA LYS A 41 13.94 -18.60 24.89
C LYS A 41 15.39 -18.68 25.37
N ASN A 42 16.31 -19.00 24.47
CA ASN A 42 17.74 -19.12 24.78
C ASN A 42 18.31 -17.80 25.33
N LYS A 43 17.92 -16.65 24.77
CA LYS A 43 18.43 -15.36 25.23
C LYS A 43 17.92 -15.00 26.63
N VAL A 44 16.70 -15.38 26.95
CA VAL A 44 16.09 -15.10 28.25
C VAL A 44 16.63 -16.03 29.34
N GLU A 45 16.96 -17.29 29.01
CA GLU A 45 17.62 -18.22 29.93
C GLU A 45 19.05 -17.78 30.28
N ASP A 46 19.78 -17.22 29.31
CA ASP A 46 21.18 -16.76 29.44
C ASP A 46 21.30 -15.23 29.58
N LEU A 47 20.47 -14.62 30.42
CA LEU A 47 20.55 -13.18 30.71
C LEU A 47 21.81 -12.84 31.52
N THR A 48 22.72 -12.08 30.91
CA THR A 48 23.98 -11.66 31.54
C THR A 48 23.83 -10.32 32.27
N ASP A 49 24.72 -10.04 33.22
CA ASP A 49 24.78 -8.72 33.88
C ASP A 49 25.05 -7.59 32.88
N ALA A 50 25.74 -7.87 31.78
CA ALA A 50 26.03 -6.88 30.74
C ALA A 50 24.77 -6.47 29.96
N ASP A 51 23.85 -7.41 29.72
CA ASP A 51 22.55 -7.12 29.10
C ASP A 51 21.71 -6.20 30.00
N LEU A 52 21.79 -6.41 31.31
CA LEU A 52 20.91 -5.79 32.30
C LEU A 52 21.45 -4.45 32.84
N LYS A 53 22.78 -4.24 32.86
CA LYS A 53 23.38 -2.93 33.18
C LYS A 53 23.01 -1.82 32.20
N LYS A 54 22.61 -2.17 30.97
CA LYS A 54 22.06 -1.22 29.99
C LYS A 54 20.67 -0.71 30.38
N ILE A 55 19.98 -1.43 31.27
CA ILE A 55 18.60 -1.16 31.68
C ILE A 55 18.56 -0.51 33.06
N SER A 56 19.31 -1.05 34.04
CA SER A 56 19.34 -0.51 35.39
C SER A 56 20.64 -0.86 36.12
N TRP A 57 21.14 0.09 36.91
CA TRP A 57 22.28 -0.12 37.83
C TRP A 57 21.84 -0.77 39.15
N ASN A 58 20.54 -0.89 39.41
CA ASN A 58 20.02 -1.47 40.63
C ASN A 58 20.08 -3.01 40.58
N LYS A 59 20.91 -3.60 41.44
CA LYS A 59 21.13 -5.05 41.51
C LYS A 59 19.85 -5.85 41.79
N GLU A 60 18.92 -5.31 42.57
CA GLU A 60 17.65 -5.97 42.86
C GLU A 60 16.78 -6.08 41.60
N TRP A 61 16.74 -5.00 40.80
CA TRP A 61 16.00 -4.99 39.54
C TRP A 61 16.57 -5.97 38.52
N VAL A 62 17.90 -5.99 38.39
CA VAL A 62 18.62 -6.96 37.55
C VAL A 62 18.21 -8.38 37.93
N GLN A 63 18.15 -8.70 39.22
CA GLN A 63 17.76 -10.03 39.68
C GLN A 63 16.29 -10.35 39.40
N LYS A 64 15.38 -9.38 39.56
CA LYS A 64 13.94 -9.55 39.21
C LYS A 64 13.73 -9.81 37.72
N VAL A 65 14.45 -9.13 36.83
CA VAL A 65 14.36 -9.38 35.37
C VAL A 65 14.88 -10.78 35.03
N LYS A 66 15.98 -11.23 35.66
CA LYS A 66 16.47 -12.61 35.47
C LYS A 66 15.46 -13.65 35.94
N ASP A 67 14.82 -13.42 37.08
CA ASP A 67 13.81 -14.34 37.61
C ASP A 67 12.57 -14.39 36.71
N LEU A 68 12.09 -13.23 36.24
CA LEU A 68 11.00 -13.17 35.24
C LEU A 68 11.35 -13.97 34.00
N GLY A 69 12.57 -13.78 33.49
CA GLY A 69 13.03 -14.47 32.29
C GLY A 69 13.02 -15.99 32.44
N LYS A 70 13.60 -16.51 33.52
CA LYS A 70 13.64 -17.96 33.79
C LYS A 70 12.26 -18.60 33.91
N ASN A 71 11.25 -17.82 34.30
CA ASN A 71 9.89 -18.28 34.49
C ASN A 71 8.95 -17.78 33.37
N MET A 72 9.50 -17.43 32.22
CA MET A 72 8.75 -16.96 31.05
C MET A 72 8.42 -18.12 30.12
N SER A 73 7.14 -18.31 29.81
CA SER A 73 6.72 -19.12 28.67
C SER A 73 6.43 -18.23 27.47
N ILE A 74 6.79 -18.69 26.27
CA ILE A 74 6.61 -17.94 25.03
C ILE A 74 6.25 -18.86 23.87
N LYS A 75 5.33 -18.40 23.02
CA LYS A 75 4.99 -18.99 21.72
C LYS A 75 5.05 -17.92 20.63
N CYS A 76 5.76 -18.16 19.54
CA CYS A 76 5.85 -17.26 18.38
C CYS A 76 5.05 -17.80 17.21
N GLU A 77 4.33 -16.92 16.50
CA GLU A 77 3.54 -17.27 15.33
C GLU A 77 3.69 -16.21 14.23
N TRP A 78 3.80 -16.67 12.99
CA TRP A 78 3.75 -15.82 11.80
C TRP A 78 2.31 -15.49 11.42
N ILE A 79 2.01 -14.21 11.20
CA ILE A 79 0.68 -13.78 10.74
C ILE A 79 0.87 -12.92 9.47
N PRO A 80 0.49 -13.43 8.29
CA PRO A 80 0.53 -12.66 7.06
C PRO A 80 -0.56 -11.58 7.08
N LEU A 81 -0.25 -10.42 6.49
CA LEU A 81 -1.21 -9.32 6.30
C LEU A 81 -1.45 -9.03 4.81
N ILE A 82 -0.37 -8.96 4.03
CA ILE A 82 -0.42 -8.73 2.58
C ILE A 82 0.55 -9.69 1.90
N GLU A 83 0.04 -10.72 1.23
CA GLU A 83 0.87 -11.72 0.53
C GLU A 83 1.32 -11.29 -0.88
N SER A 84 0.84 -10.12 -1.35
CA SER A 84 1.22 -9.52 -2.63
C SER A 84 1.75 -8.10 -2.42
N PHE A 85 2.89 -8.01 -1.74
CA PHE A 85 3.54 -6.79 -1.31
C PHE A 85 4.91 -6.61 -2.00
N PRO A 86 4.96 -6.17 -3.27
CA PRO A 86 6.19 -6.11 -4.07
C PRO A 86 7.07 -4.90 -3.70
N TYR A 87 7.58 -4.89 -2.47
CA TYR A 87 8.45 -3.84 -1.97
C TYR A 87 9.91 -4.11 -2.34
N THR A 88 10.64 -3.06 -2.72
CA THR A 88 12.09 -3.12 -2.92
C THR A 88 12.75 -2.13 -1.98
N ASP A 89 13.69 -2.58 -1.16
CA ASP A 89 14.50 -1.69 -0.34
C ASP A 89 15.55 -0.99 -1.22
N GLU A 90 15.55 0.33 -1.18
CA GLU A 90 16.35 1.16 -2.08
C GLU A 90 17.85 1.12 -1.74
N ASN A 91 18.22 0.80 -0.49
CA ASN A 91 19.61 0.74 -0.07
C ASN A 91 20.24 -0.62 -0.40
N SER A 92 19.52 -1.71 -0.10
CA SER A 92 20.04 -3.06 -0.29
C SER A 92 19.70 -3.67 -1.65
N GLY A 93 18.71 -3.12 -2.37
CA GLY A 93 18.16 -3.70 -3.59
C GLY A 93 17.35 -4.98 -3.37
N GLN A 94 17.13 -5.38 -2.12
CA GLN A 94 16.39 -6.58 -1.78
C GLN A 94 14.91 -6.39 -2.07
N LYS A 95 14.30 -7.47 -2.57
CA LYS A 95 12.87 -7.51 -2.87
C LYS A 95 12.16 -8.31 -1.82
N TYR A 96 10.99 -7.82 -1.43
CA TYR A 96 10.06 -8.44 -0.50
C TYR A 96 8.74 -8.63 -1.24
N ASP A 97 8.01 -9.67 -0.88
CA ASP A 97 6.74 -10.03 -1.50
C ASP A 97 5.60 -10.08 -0.47
N THR A 98 5.91 -10.04 0.82
CA THR A 98 4.92 -10.23 1.88
C THR A 98 5.13 -9.24 3.02
N LEU A 99 4.04 -8.62 3.48
CA LEU A 99 3.95 -7.86 4.73
C LEU A 99 3.18 -8.68 5.77
N GLY A 100 3.66 -8.68 7.01
CA GLY A 100 2.95 -9.28 8.13
C GLY A 100 3.60 -8.93 9.46
N TYR A 101 3.42 -9.77 10.46
CA TYR A 101 4.05 -9.62 11.76
C TYR A 101 4.25 -10.97 12.45
N TYR A 102 5.28 -11.06 13.29
CA TYR A 102 5.36 -12.14 14.28
C TYR A 102 4.63 -11.72 15.54
N ARG A 103 3.77 -12.60 16.03
CA ARG A 103 3.07 -12.47 17.32
C ARG A 103 3.71 -13.42 18.33
N PHE A 104 4.06 -12.87 19.49
CA PHE A 104 4.47 -13.66 20.64
C PHE A 104 3.36 -13.68 21.67
N GLU A 105 2.96 -14.85 22.15
CA GLU A 105 2.14 -15.00 23.34
C GLU A 105 3.07 -15.36 24.50
N VAL A 106 3.09 -14.50 25.52
CA VAL A 106 4.01 -14.58 26.66
C VAL A 106 3.23 -14.70 27.95
N GLU A 107 3.66 -15.58 28.84
CA GLU A 107 3.09 -15.75 30.17
C GLU A 107 4.19 -16.05 31.18
N TYR A 108 4.30 -15.18 32.19
CA TYR A 108 5.25 -15.30 33.30
C TYR A 108 4.64 -16.12 34.43
N TYR A 109 5.46 -16.95 35.09
CA TYR A 109 5.07 -17.77 36.24
C TYR A 109 3.76 -18.53 35.98
N LYS A 110 3.66 -19.17 34.80
CA LYS A 110 2.44 -19.82 34.32
C LYS A 110 1.76 -20.69 35.39
N ASP A 111 2.58 -21.42 36.15
CA ASP A 111 2.15 -22.36 37.19
C ASP A 111 2.23 -21.79 38.64
N ASP A 112 2.57 -20.51 38.83
CA ASP A 112 2.69 -19.87 40.16
C ASP A 112 1.95 -18.52 40.23
N GLN A 113 0.70 -18.59 40.69
CA GLN A 113 -0.19 -17.42 40.82
C GLN A 113 0.29 -16.40 41.86
N THR A 114 1.02 -16.84 42.89
CA THR A 114 1.52 -15.94 43.94
C THR A 114 2.66 -15.08 43.43
N LYS A 115 3.50 -15.61 42.54
CA LYS A 115 4.53 -14.83 41.85
C LYS A 115 3.98 -13.95 40.74
N LYS A 116 2.92 -14.36 40.02
CA LYS A 116 2.21 -13.45 39.10
C LYS A 116 1.74 -12.17 39.79
N ALA A 117 1.27 -12.29 41.03
CA ALA A 117 0.86 -11.17 41.86
C ALA A 117 2.00 -10.23 42.27
N SER A 118 3.26 -10.67 42.20
CA SER A 118 4.42 -9.88 42.61
C SER A 118 5.16 -9.22 41.45
N ILE A 119 4.71 -9.41 40.21
CA ILE A 119 5.30 -8.77 39.02
C ILE A 119 5.14 -7.25 39.16
N ASP A 120 6.28 -6.56 39.15
CA ASP A 120 6.33 -5.11 39.13
C ASP A 120 6.03 -4.60 37.71
N PRO A 121 5.05 -3.70 37.52
CA PRO A 121 4.69 -3.13 36.21
C PRO A 121 5.88 -2.60 35.40
N ALA A 122 6.89 -2.06 36.07
CA ALA A 122 8.05 -1.46 35.42
C ALA A 122 9.02 -2.50 34.81
N LEU A 123 8.82 -3.78 35.10
CA LEU A 123 9.65 -4.87 34.56
C LEU A 123 9.15 -5.39 33.20
N ILE A 124 7.88 -5.17 32.86
CA ILE A 124 7.21 -5.76 31.70
C ILE A 124 7.95 -5.46 30.38
N GLN A 125 8.49 -4.25 30.22
CA GLN A 125 9.15 -3.87 28.97
C GLN A 125 10.62 -4.29 28.87
N GLN A 126 11.22 -4.79 29.97
CA GLN A 126 12.66 -4.99 30.02
C GLN A 126 13.11 -6.15 29.13
N ILE A 127 12.40 -7.27 29.16
CA ILE A 127 12.73 -8.42 28.32
C ILE A 127 12.56 -8.08 26.83
N PRO A 128 11.44 -7.50 26.36
CA PRO A 128 11.30 -7.05 24.97
C PRO A 128 12.40 -6.12 24.47
N ILE A 129 12.90 -5.19 25.31
CA ILE A 129 14.03 -4.32 24.95
C ILE A 129 15.31 -5.14 24.70
N ILE A 130 15.61 -6.11 25.56
CA ILE A 130 16.77 -7.01 25.39
C ILE A 130 16.62 -7.85 24.12
N ILE A 131 15.42 -8.37 23.89
CA ILE A 131 15.10 -9.20 22.73
C ILE A 131 15.22 -8.41 21.43
N LYS A 132 14.77 -7.15 21.39
CA LYS A 132 14.94 -6.28 20.22
C LYS A 132 16.41 -6.20 19.78
N ASN A 133 17.33 -5.94 20.71
CA ASN A 133 18.77 -5.89 20.42
C ASN A 133 19.30 -7.25 19.88
N LYS A 134 18.77 -8.36 20.39
CA LYS A 134 19.14 -9.70 19.89
C LYS A 134 18.60 -9.93 18.49
N LEU A 135 17.38 -9.49 18.19
CA LEU A 135 16.76 -9.55 16.87
C LEU A 135 17.49 -8.68 15.84
N GLU A 136 18.07 -7.55 16.22
CA GLU A 136 18.96 -6.75 15.36
C GLU A 136 20.21 -7.50 14.91
N THR A 137 20.79 -8.31 15.79
CA THR A 137 21.94 -9.15 15.40
C THR A 137 21.48 -10.33 14.56
N PHE A 138 20.31 -10.88 14.87
CA PHE A 138 19.70 -11.97 14.12
C PHE A 138 19.37 -11.58 12.67
N SER A 139 18.77 -10.42 12.45
CA SER A 139 18.37 -9.94 11.12
C SER A 139 19.56 -9.64 10.21
N LYS A 140 20.74 -9.35 10.79
CA LYS A 140 21.98 -9.11 10.04
C LYS A 140 22.68 -10.38 9.53
N LYS A 141 22.23 -11.58 9.94
CA LYS A 141 22.79 -12.84 9.42
C LYS A 141 22.46 -12.99 7.93
N LEU A 142 23.37 -13.60 7.17
CA LEU A 142 23.20 -13.81 5.73
C LEU A 142 21.93 -14.57 5.38
N ASP A 143 21.60 -15.62 6.16
CA ASP A 143 20.40 -16.44 5.98
C ASP A 143 19.09 -15.66 6.27
N ASN A 144 19.19 -14.48 6.88
CA ASN A 144 18.06 -13.62 7.25
C ASN A 144 18.02 -12.33 6.43
N GLN A 145 18.85 -12.18 5.40
CA GLN A 145 18.93 -10.94 4.62
C GLN A 145 17.59 -10.57 3.94
N TYR A 146 16.71 -11.54 3.68
CA TYR A 146 15.37 -11.32 3.12
C TYR A 146 14.26 -11.25 4.20
N LEU A 147 14.63 -11.03 5.46
CA LEU A 147 13.73 -10.86 6.61
C LEU A 147 13.96 -9.47 7.24
N ASN A 148 13.10 -8.51 6.91
CA ASN A 148 13.24 -7.13 7.38
C ASN A 148 12.22 -6.85 8.49
N LEU A 149 12.68 -7.04 9.73
CA LEU A 149 11.92 -6.79 10.95
C LEU A 149 11.83 -5.28 11.25
N ASP A 150 10.69 -4.82 11.79
CA ASP A 150 10.54 -3.47 12.35
C ASP A 150 11.33 -3.34 13.65
N LEU A 151 12.61 -3.03 13.50
CA LEU A 151 13.54 -2.78 14.59
C LEU A 151 13.80 -1.27 14.77
N GLU A 152 13.14 -0.42 13.99
CA GLU A 152 13.14 1.03 14.23
C GLU A 152 12.14 1.35 15.35
N SER A 153 10.96 0.72 15.33
CA SER A 153 9.99 0.79 16.41
C SER A 153 10.37 -0.09 17.61
N PRO A 154 9.88 0.21 18.83
CA PRO A 154 9.90 -0.77 19.92
C PRO A 154 9.10 -2.03 19.55
N ILE A 155 9.39 -3.17 20.16
CA ILE A 155 8.47 -4.31 20.11
C ILE A 155 7.18 -3.87 20.81
N TYR A 156 6.03 -3.96 20.13
CA TYR A 156 4.77 -3.59 20.77
C TYR A 156 4.39 -4.63 21.79
N ILE A 157 3.98 -4.20 22.98
CA ILE A 157 3.58 -5.11 24.05
C ILE A 157 2.14 -4.79 24.42
N PHE A 158 1.27 -5.79 24.35
CA PHE A 158 -0.10 -5.72 24.83
C PHE A 158 -0.23 -6.55 26.10
N VAL A 159 -0.36 -5.89 27.24
CA VAL A 159 -0.39 -6.53 28.57
C VAL A 159 -1.83 -6.80 28.96
N ILE A 160 -2.13 -8.01 29.42
CA ILE A 160 -3.47 -8.41 29.85
C ILE A 160 -3.47 -8.73 31.33
N SER A 161 -4.40 -8.12 32.06
CA SER A 161 -4.66 -8.36 33.47
C SER A 161 -6.08 -8.85 33.65
N ASP A 162 -6.26 -9.83 34.53
CA ASP A 162 -7.59 -10.36 34.86
C ASP A 162 -8.06 -10.04 36.28
N ARG A 163 -7.16 -9.52 37.11
CA ARG A 163 -7.41 -9.23 38.52
C ARG A 163 -6.75 -7.93 38.93
N MET A 164 -7.35 -7.27 39.91
CA MET A 164 -6.80 -6.07 40.52
C MET A 164 -7.09 -6.05 42.02
N VAL A 165 -6.35 -5.25 42.77
CA VAL A 165 -6.66 -4.92 44.17
C VAL A 165 -6.93 -3.42 44.26
N PRO A 166 -8.03 -2.99 44.89
CA PRO A 166 -9.14 -3.84 45.39
C PRO A 166 -9.94 -4.50 44.25
N GLU A 167 -10.46 -5.71 44.48
CA GLU A 167 -11.09 -6.57 43.45
C GLU A 167 -12.40 -5.99 42.88
N GLU A 168 -13.12 -5.20 43.67
CA GLU A 168 -14.42 -4.64 43.31
C GLU A 168 -14.32 -3.10 43.15
N MET A 169 -13.62 -2.64 42.12
CA MET A 169 -13.58 -1.21 41.79
C MET A 169 -14.42 -0.90 40.55
N ALA A 170 -15.38 0.00 40.69
CA ALA A 170 -16.10 0.56 39.55
C ALA A 170 -15.20 1.57 38.81
N TRP A 171 -14.92 1.33 37.53
CA TRP A 171 -14.15 2.25 36.69
C TRP A 171 -15.00 3.44 36.20
N ASN A 172 -15.38 4.33 37.12
CA ASN A 172 -16.06 5.60 36.81
C ASN A 172 -15.05 6.77 36.68
N GLU A 173 -15.46 7.88 36.09
CA GLU A 173 -14.58 9.05 35.85
C GLU A 173 -13.88 9.54 37.13
N ALA A 174 -14.55 9.48 38.28
CA ALA A 174 -13.97 9.87 39.57
C ALA A 174 -12.81 8.96 39.99
N ASN A 175 -12.97 7.63 39.92
CA ASN A 175 -11.92 6.66 40.24
C ASN A 175 -10.77 6.74 39.23
N ILE A 176 -11.10 6.93 37.97
CA ILE A 176 -10.12 7.12 36.89
C ILE A 176 -9.23 8.33 37.20
N ASN A 177 -9.84 9.47 37.52
CA ASN A 177 -9.10 10.68 37.88
C ASN A 177 -8.34 10.51 39.20
N LYS A 178 -8.91 9.82 40.19
CA LYS A 178 -8.27 9.50 41.47
C LYS A 178 -6.99 8.68 41.28
N PHE A 179 -7.02 7.68 40.41
CA PHE A 179 -5.91 6.75 40.21
C PHE A 179 -5.09 7.02 38.93
N LYS A 180 -5.33 8.17 38.28
CA LYS A 180 -4.70 8.57 37.01
C LYS A 180 -3.17 8.52 37.07
N ARG A 181 -2.54 8.84 38.21
CA ARG A 181 -1.07 8.74 38.35
C ARG A 181 -0.56 7.30 38.28
N ILE A 182 -1.33 6.34 38.79
CA ILE A 182 -0.99 4.91 38.84
C ILE A 182 -1.30 4.25 37.49
N ILE A 183 -2.42 4.62 36.87
CA ILE A 183 -2.87 4.09 35.58
C ILE A 183 -2.13 4.78 34.41
N GLY A 184 -1.57 5.97 34.63
CA GLY A 184 -0.83 6.79 33.67
C GLY A 184 -1.46 8.18 33.44
N GLN A 185 -0.67 9.26 33.47
CA GLN A 185 -1.19 10.64 33.30
C GLN A 185 -1.87 10.89 31.96
N TRP A 186 -1.57 10.06 30.98
CA TRP A 186 -2.04 10.19 29.61
C TRP A 186 -3.34 9.39 29.37
N THR A 187 -3.72 8.48 30.26
CA THR A 187 -4.78 7.46 30.06
C THR A 187 -6.08 8.01 29.48
N GLU A 188 -6.40 7.59 28.25
CA GLU A 188 -7.78 7.56 27.77
C GLU A 188 -8.34 6.20 28.16
N ILE A 189 -9.45 6.19 28.88
CA ILE A 189 -10.11 4.95 29.24
C ILE A 189 -11.07 4.59 28.16
N TYR A 190 -10.79 3.45 27.57
CA TYR A 190 -11.65 2.83 26.60
C TYR A 190 -12.28 1.59 27.24
N SER A 191 -13.14 1.80 28.24
CA SER A 191 -14.28 0.90 28.43
C SER A 191 -15.35 1.40 27.46
N GLY A 192 -16.25 0.56 26.95
CA GLY A 192 -17.32 0.99 26.05
C GLY A 192 -18.36 1.95 26.66
N GLN A 193 -17.97 2.85 27.56
CA GLN A 193 -18.79 3.91 28.14
C GLN A 193 -18.66 5.20 27.31
N TRP A 194 -19.77 5.97 27.27
CA TRP A 194 -19.94 7.37 26.79
C TRP A 194 -20.45 7.59 25.35
N PRO A 195 -20.97 8.80 25.05
CA PRO A 195 -22.23 9.44 25.44
C PRO A 195 -23.39 9.16 24.45
N ASP A 196 -23.18 8.26 23.49
CA ASP A 196 -23.96 8.15 22.25
C ASP A 196 -25.12 7.13 22.35
N TYR A 197 -25.54 6.78 23.56
CA TYR A 197 -26.77 6.02 23.79
C TYR A 197 -27.95 6.97 23.72
N SER A 198 -29.11 6.54 23.20
CA SER A 198 -30.33 7.34 23.39
C SER A 198 -30.50 7.61 24.89
N ASP A 199 -30.99 8.81 25.25
CA ASP A 199 -31.15 9.19 26.66
C ASP A 199 -31.94 8.16 27.47
N GLY A 200 -32.79 7.36 26.81
CA GLY A 200 -33.50 6.21 27.39
C GLY A 200 -32.59 5.04 27.72
N LEU A 201 -31.78 4.55 26.76
CA LEU A 201 -30.89 3.39 26.94
C LEU A 201 -29.73 3.70 27.90
N PHE A 202 -29.26 4.95 27.90
CA PHE A 202 -28.33 5.45 28.91
C PHE A 202 -28.96 5.41 30.31
N ARG A 203 -30.14 6.01 30.49
CA ARG A 203 -30.82 6.04 31.80
C ARG A 203 -31.17 4.64 32.31
N GLU A 204 -31.62 3.74 31.44
CA GLU A 204 -32.00 2.37 31.81
C GLU A 204 -30.79 1.51 32.21
N ARG A 205 -29.63 1.68 31.55
CA ARG A 205 -28.38 1.01 31.96
C ARG A 205 -27.81 1.63 33.24
N VAL A 206 -27.73 2.96 33.30
CA VAL A 206 -27.15 3.72 34.41
C VAL A 206 -28.04 3.76 35.66
N GLN A 207 -29.34 3.43 35.56
CA GLN A 207 -30.29 3.46 36.69
C GLN A 207 -29.83 2.62 37.88
N ASN A 208 -29.04 1.57 37.61
CA ASN A 208 -28.40 0.74 38.63
C ASN A 208 -26.94 0.33 38.30
N ASN A 209 -26.40 0.49 37.08
CA ASN A 209 -25.06 -0.01 36.72
C ASN A 209 -24.50 0.55 35.39
N ILE A 210 -23.43 1.35 35.39
CA ILE A 210 -22.95 2.13 34.21
C ILE A 210 -22.20 1.28 33.17
N SER A 211 -22.42 -0.02 33.11
CA SER A 211 -21.75 -0.86 32.13
C SER A 211 -22.60 -2.10 31.85
N ASN A 212 -22.38 -2.74 30.70
CA ASN A 212 -22.49 -4.20 30.73
C ASN A 212 -21.22 -4.86 31.29
N ARG A 213 -20.13 -4.10 31.54
CA ARG A 213 -18.89 -4.48 32.23
C ARG A 213 -18.14 -3.33 32.94
N LEU A 214 -18.31 -3.20 34.26
CA LEU A 214 -17.55 -2.29 35.15
C LEU A 214 -16.15 -2.87 35.41
N SER A 215 -15.90 -3.99 34.75
CA SER A 215 -14.86 -4.95 34.90
C SER A 215 -13.71 -4.73 33.93
N GLU A 216 -13.79 -3.79 32.99
CA GLU A 216 -12.81 -3.71 31.90
C GLU A 216 -12.20 -2.31 31.76
N LEU A 217 -10.88 -2.27 31.50
CA LEU A 217 -10.09 -1.05 31.31
C LEU A 217 -9.11 -1.28 30.17
N HIS A 218 -9.23 -0.52 29.07
CA HIS A 218 -8.27 -0.58 27.97
C HIS A 218 -7.43 0.69 27.92
N TYR A 219 -6.14 0.51 27.66
CA TYR A 219 -5.16 1.54 27.43
C TYR A 219 -4.37 1.16 26.19
N ILE A 220 -4.40 2.00 25.15
CA ILE A 220 -3.67 1.74 23.91
C ILE A 220 -2.83 2.97 23.63
N ARG A 221 -1.56 2.74 23.32
CA ARG A 221 -0.57 3.77 23.02
C ARG A 221 0.26 3.39 21.83
N ARG A 222 1.01 4.36 21.32
CA ARG A 222 1.93 4.16 20.20
C ARG A 222 2.82 2.91 20.32
N ASN A 223 3.29 2.59 21.53
CA ASN A 223 4.28 1.53 21.76
C ASN A 223 3.82 0.41 22.69
N SER A 224 2.64 0.51 23.30
CA SER A 224 2.16 -0.48 24.24
C SER A 224 0.64 -0.42 24.40
N GLY A 225 0.04 -1.55 24.70
CA GLY A 225 -1.34 -1.66 25.14
C GLY A 225 -1.45 -2.32 26.50
N PHE A 226 -2.54 -2.06 27.20
CA PHE A 226 -2.94 -2.74 28.42
C PHE A 226 -4.45 -2.96 28.40
N ILE A 227 -4.89 -4.15 28.77
CA ILE A 227 -6.31 -4.47 29.00
C ILE A 227 -6.39 -5.10 30.38
N TYR A 228 -7.24 -4.55 31.23
CA TYR A 228 -7.77 -5.26 32.38
C TYR A 228 -9.18 -5.75 32.05
N MET A 229 -9.51 -6.97 32.46
CA MET A 229 -10.85 -7.55 32.44
C MET A 229 -11.08 -8.37 33.70
N GLU A 230 -12.09 -8.07 34.50
CA GLU A 230 -12.49 -8.90 35.65
C GLU A 230 -12.67 -10.37 35.23
N PRO A 231 -12.39 -11.34 36.12
CA PRO A 231 -12.22 -12.74 35.75
C PRO A 231 -13.37 -13.33 34.94
N ASP A 232 -14.63 -13.11 35.35
CA ASP A 232 -15.79 -13.67 34.66
C ASP A 232 -15.92 -13.16 33.22
N ASN A 233 -15.54 -11.90 33.00
CA ASN A 233 -15.60 -11.28 31.70
C ASN A 233 -14.41 -11.64 30.82
N PHE A 234 -13.23 -11.78 31.42
CA PHE A 234 -12.06 -12.32 30.74
C PHE A 234 -12.40 -13.69 30.15
N GLU A 235 -12.94 -14.62 30.94
CA GLU A 235 -13.26 -15.98 30.49
C GLU A 235 -14.28 -16.01 29.36
N LYS A 236 -15.32 -15.18 29.44
CA LYS A 236 -16.41 -15.19 28.47
C LYS A 236 -16.05 -14.51 27.14
N PHE A 237 -15.19 -13.49 27.15
CA PHE A 237 -15.08 -12.56 26.01
C PHE A 237 -13.66 -12.29 25.52
N PHE A 238 -12.62 -12.64 26.28
CA PHE A 238 -11.26 -12.31 25.86
C PHE A 238 -10.88 -12.99 24.55
N GLU A 239 -11.00 -14.32 24.48
CA GLU A 239 -10.59 -15.09 23.30
C GLU A 239 -11.48 -14.82 22.08
N ASN A 240 -12.80 -14.77 22.27
CA ASN A 240 -13.77 -14.69 21.15
C ASN A 240 -14.05 -13.26 20.66
N TYR A 241 -13.73 -12.24 21.46
CA TYR A 241 -14.06 -10.85 21.12
C TYR A 241 -12.84 -9.94 21.20
N MET A 242 -12.17 -9.86 22.36
CA MET A 242 -11.07 -8.91 22.56
C MET A 242 -9.86 -9.20 21.67
N LYS A 243 -9.54 -10.48 21.50
CA LYS A 243 -8.44 -10.91 20.63
C LYS A 243 -8.66 -10.46 19.18
N GLU A 244 -9.88 -10.60 18.68
CA GLU A 244 -10.24 -10.30 17.30
C GLU A 244 -10.46 -8.79 17.06
N HIS A 245 -11.06 -8.08 18.01
CA HIS A 245 -11.47 -6.68 17.83
C HIS A 245 -10.59 -5.65 18.52
N VAL A 246 -9.58 -6.06 19.29
CA VAL A 246 -8.67 -5.12 19.96
C VAL A 246 -7.21 -5.48 19.70
N LEU A 247 -6.81 -6.73 19.98
CA LEU A 247 -5.41 -7.15 19.82
C LEU A 247 -5.01 -7.24 18.35
N LYS A 248 -5.78 -7.97 17.54
CA LYS A 248 -5.53 -8.16 16.11
C LYS A 248 -5.47 -6.84 15.32
N PRO A 249 -6.45 -5.93 15.37
CA PRO A 249 -6.37 -4.67 14.62
C PRO A 249 -5.19 -3.81 15.06
N THR A 250 -4.81 -3.83 16.35
CA THR A 250 -3.61 -3.12 16.84
C THR A 250 -2.35 -3.59 16.11
N ALA A 251 -2.16 -4.90 15.99
CA ALA A 251 -1.01 -5.48 15.30
C ALA A 251 -1.04 -5.21 13.78
N GLN A 252 -2.21 -5.30 13.15
CA GLN A 252 -2.37 -5.05 11.72
C GLN A 252 -2.10 -3.59 11.36
N ILE A 253 -2.66 -2.65 12.12
CA ILE A 253 -2.45 -1.20 11.90
C ILE A 253 -0.97 -0.84 12.16
N ARG A 254 -0.29 -1.50 13.10
CA ARG A 254 1.16 -1.35 13.28
C ARG A 254 1.96 -1.86 12.07
N ALA A 255 1.59 -2.99 11.49
CA ALA A 255 2.23 -3.48 10.27
C ALA A 255 1.98 -2.56 9.06
N VAL A 256 0.78 -1.97 8.94
CA VAL A 256 0.49 -0.92 7.95
C VAL A 256 1.36 0.31 8.19
N LEU A 257 1.49 0.77 9.45
CA LEU A 257 2.37 1.89 9.80
C LEU A 257 3.82 1.60 9.37
N PHE A 258 4.33 0.41 9.65
CA PHE A 258 5.67 -0.02 9.23
C PHE A 258 5.85 0.03 7.71
N ALA A 259 4.88 -0.50 6.94
CA ALA A 259 4.89 -0.42 5.48
C ALA A 259 4.91 1.03 4.97
N LEU A 260 4.05 1.90 5.53
CA LEU A 260 4.02 3.32 5.16
C LEU A 260 5.33 4.04 5.51
N MET A 261 5.98 3.69 6.62
CA MET A 261 7.30 4.22 6.96
C MET A 261 8.35 3.82 5.92
N LYS A 262 8.36 2.55 5.50
CA LYS A 262 9.24 2.08 4.41
C LYS A 262 8.97 2.80 3.09
N PHE A 263 7.72 3.07 2.75
CA PHE A 263 7.39 3.83 1.54
C PHE A 263 7.84 5.26 1.63
N ASN A 264 7.57 5.91 2.77
CA ASN A 264 8.01 7.27 3.01
C ASN A 264 9.53 7.38 2.86
N TYR A 265 10.27 6.40 3.38
CA TYR A 265 11.72 6.32 3.23
C TYR A 265 12.17 6.15 1.77
N SER A 266 11.54 5.25 1.01
CA SER A 266 11.82 5.11 -0.44
C SER A 266 11.54 6.40 -1.22
N LEU A 267 10.46 7.11 -0.88
CA LEU A 267 10.16 8.43 -1.47
C LEU A 267 11.24 9.46 -1.09
N ASP A 268 11.69 9.48 0.17
CA ASP A 268 12.76 10.38 0.61
C ASP A 268 14.06 10.16 -0.18
N ILE A 269 14.42 8.90 -0.44
CA ILE A 269 15.57 8.56 -1.29
C ILE A 269 15.36 9.05 -2.72
N LEU A 270 14.18 8.82 -3.30
CA LEU A 270 13.86 9.31 -4.65
C LEU A 270 13.98 10.83 -4.75
N PHE A 271 13.51 11.57 -3.73
CA PHE A 271 13.61 13.03 -3.68
C PHE A 271 15.06 13.52 -3.74
N VAL A 272 15.96 12.85 -3.02
CA VAL A 272 17.39 13.20 -3.00
C VAL A 272 18.08 12.82 -4.30
N MET A 273 17.78 11.63 -4.83
CA MET A 273 18.47 11.07 -5.98
C MET A 273 17.92 11.56 -7.34
N LYS A 274 16.78 12.28 -7.39
CA LYS A 274 16.13 12.69 -8.65
C LYS A 274 17.05 13.46 -9.61
N ASN A 275 18.02 14.21 -9.09
CA ASN A 275 18.95 14.99 -9.91
C ASN A 275 20.06 14.14 -10.56
N PHE A 276 20.21 12.89 -10.15
CA PHE A 276 21.31 11.99 -10.55
C PHE A 276 20.83 10.70 -11.22
N MET A 277 19.52 10.47 -11.30
CA MET A 277 18.94 9.26 -11.89
C MET A 277 18.33 9.53 -13.26
N ASP A 278 18.42 8.52 -14.13
CA ASP A 278 17.72 8.49 -15.41
C ASP A 278 16.20 8.59 -15.20
N THR A 279 15.52 9.37 -16.04
CA THR A 279 14.08 9.61 -15.96
C THR A 279 13.25 8.33 -16.05
N ASP A 280 13.70 7.33 -16.82
CA ASP A 280 12.99 6.05 -16.96
C ASP A 280 13.10 5.21 -15.68
N VAL A 281 14.24 5.31 -14.99
CA VAL A 281 14.44 4.66 -13.68
C VAL A 281 13.55 5.30 -12.63
N ILE A 282 13.47 6.64 -12.61
CA ILE A 282 12.58 7.37 -11.69
C ILE A 282 11.13 7.01 -11.96
N GLU A 283 10.68 7.00 -13.22
CA GLU A 283 9.31 6.66 -13.60
C GLU A 283 8.94 5.24 -13.18
N LYS A 284 9.82 4.27 -13.42
CA LYS A 284 9.59 2.89 -12.99
C LYS A 284 9.48 2.77 -11.47
N LYS A 285 10.32 3.50 -10.72
CA LYS A 285 10.25 3.52 -9.25
C LYS A 285 8.96 4.18 -8.76
N ILE A 286 8.55 5.32 -9.32
CA ILE A 286 7.26 5.96 -8.99
C ILE A 286 6.11 5.00 -9.23
N LYS A 287 6.07 4.34 -10.40
CA LYS A 287 5.01 3.37 -10.73
C LYS A 287 4.93 2.24 -9.71
N ASN A 288 6.07 1.67 -9.32
CA ASN A 288 6.13 0.62 -8.30
C ASN A 288 5.62 1.13 -6.94
N LEU A 289 6.04 2.32 -6.51
CA LEU A 289 5.59 2.92 -5.25
C LEU A 289 4.10 3.28 -5.28
N THR A 290 3.57 3.74 -6.42
CA THR A 290 2.12 4.00 -6.60
C THR A 290 1.31 2.71 -6.49
N PHE A 291 1.77 1.63 -7.12
CA PHE A 291 1.14 0.31 -6.96
C PHE A 291 1.12 -0.12 -5.49
N LEU A 292 2.27 -0.01 -4.82
CA LEU A 292 2.45 -0.42 -3.45
C LEU A 292 1.63 0.44 -2.47
N ARG A 293 1.50 1.74 -2.74
CA ARG A 293 0.55 2.63 -2.06
C ARG A 293 -0.89 2.13 -2.20
N GLY A 294 -1.29 1.76 -3.42
CA GLY A 294 -2.63 1.20 -3.69
C GLY A 294 -2.90 -0.07 -2.89
N VAL A 295 -1.92 -0.98 -2.81
CA VAL A 295 -2.00 -2.21 -2.00
C VAL A 295 -2.24 -1.90 -0.51
N VAL A 296 -1.50 -0.94 0.06
CA VAL A 296 -1.70 -0.54 1.47
C VAL A 296 -3.02 0.19 1.66
N GLN A 297 -3.45 1.03 0.71
CA GLN A 297 -4.76 1.68 0.75
C GLN A 297 -5.91 0.68 0.75
N THR A 298 -5.84 -0.40 -0.03
CA THR A 298 -6.83 -1.49 0.00
C THR A 298 -6.87 -2.19 1.35
N GLN A 299 -5.73 -2.41 2.01
CA GLN A 299 -5.76 -2.94 3.38
C GLN A 299 -6.39 -1.97 4.37
N MET A 300 -6.11 -0.67 4.23
CA MET A 300 -6.70 0.32 5.10
C MET A 300 -8.19 0.50 4.90
N SER A 301 -8.70 0.34 3.67
CA SER A 301 -10.14 0.45 3.40
C SER A 301 -10.93 -0.60 4.16
N LEU A 302 -10.36 -1.77 4.46
CA LEU A 302 -10.98 -2.76 5.34
C LEU A 302 -11.23 -2.19 6.74
N PHE A 303 -10.32 -1.38 7.28
CA PHE A 303 -10.51 -0.72 8.57
C PHE A 303 -11.48 0.47 8.45
N TYR A 304 -11.38 1.29 7.40
CA TYR A 304 -12.27 2.44 7.21
C TYR A 304 -13.73 2.04 6.95
N ASN A 305 -13.97 0.98 6.19
CA ASN A 305 -15.32 0.45 5.96
C ASN A 305 -16.01 0.04 7.29
N GLU A 306 -15.25 -0.48 8.25
CA GLU A 306 -15.76 -0.79 9.59
C GLU A 306 -16.05 0.47 10.42
N LEU A 307 -15.38 1.59 10.14
CA LEU A 307 -15.72 2.89 10.71
C LEU A 307 -17.04 3.42 10.14
N ASP A 308 -17.22 3.32 8.82
CA ASP A 308 -18.37 3.90 8.11
C ASP A 308 -19.65 3.10 8.33
N LEU A 309 -19.57 1.76 8.31
CA LEU A 309 -20.74 0.89 8.48
C LEU A 309 -21.23 0.83 9.94
N ASN A 310 -20.42 1.29 10.91
CA ASN A 310 -20.74 1.40 12.34
C ASN A 310 -21.39 0.14 12.96
N ARG A 311 -21.12 -1.05 12.39
CA ARG A 311 -21.79 -2.31 12.79
C ARG A 311 -21.52 -2.69 14.24
N ARG A 312 -20.35 -2.29 14.76
CA ARG A 312 -19.91 -2.57 16.13
C ARG A 312 -19.22 -1.34 16.70
N GLN A 313 -20.00 -0.51 17.39
CA GLN A 313 -19.54 0.78 17.96
C GLN A 313 -18.24 0.66 18.77
N HIS A 314 -18.07 -0.42 19.55
CA HIS A 314 -16.83 -0.65 20.31
C HIS A 314 -15.61 -0.83 19.39
N TYR A 315 -15.73 -1.71 18.39
CA TYR A 315 -14.65 -1.96 17.44
C TYR A 315 -14.30 -0.70 16.61
N THR A 316 -15.33 0.02 16.14
CA THR A 316 -15.17 1.28 15.39
C THR A 316 -14.33 2.30 16.17
N LYS A 317 -14.60 2.52 17.45
CA LYS A 317 -13.82 3.50 18.23
C LYS A 317 -12.40 3.02 18.54
N VAL A 318 -12.17 1.72 18.74
CA VAL A 318 -10.81 1.15 18.86
C VAL A 318 -10.00 1.48 17.61
N LEU A 319 -10.57 1.24 16.43
CA LEU A 319 -9.93 1.57 15.16
C LEU A 319 -9.64 3.07 15.03
N THR A 320 -10.62 3.94 15.35
CA THR A 320 -10.42 5.40 15.33
C THR A 320 -9.29 5.84 16.27
N HIS A 321 -9.24 5.28 17.48
CA HIS A 321 -8.18 5.58 18.44
C HIS A 321 -6.81 5.12 17.92
N LEU A 322 -6.71 3.91 17.38
CA LEU A 322 -5.48 3.35 16.80
C LEU A 322 -4.97 4.21 15.63
N ILE A 323 -5.84 4.59 14.70
CA ILE A 323 -5.51 5.44 13.55
C ILE A 323 -4.91 6.78 14.01
N ARG A 324 -5.52 7.38 15.04
CA ARG A 324 -5.05 8.65 15.62
C ARG A 324 -3.74 8.49 16.38
N GLU A 325 -3.64 7.50 17.27
CA GLU A 325 -2.48 7.27 18.14
C GLU A 325 -1.22 6.89 17.34
N PHE A 326 -1.40 6.16 16.24
CA PHE A 326 -0.30 5.84 15.32
C PHE A 326 -0.04 6.93 14.27
N GLY A 327 -0.86 7.98 14.24
CA GLY A 327 -0.68 9.13 13.34
C GLY A 327 -0.79 8.76 11.86
N LEU A 328 -1.60 7.75 11.53
CA LEU A 328 -1.69 7.20 10.18
C LEU A 328 -2.12 8.25 9.15
N ASN A 329 -3.17 9.02 9.45
CA ASN A 329 -3.69 10.05 8.54
C ASN A 329 -2.61 11.07 8.17
N ARG A 330 -1.85 11.55 9.15
CA ARG A 330 -0.75 12.50 8.93
C ARG A 330 0.36 11.91 8.09
N LEU A 331 0.70 10.64 8.30
CA LEU A 331 1.73 9.96 7.50
C LEU A 331 1.28 9.77 6.05
N LEU A 332 0.02 9.36 5.85
CA LEU A 332 -0.58 9.20 4.53
C LEU A 332 -0.63 10.51 3.75
N GLU A 333 -1.09 11.57 4.39
CA GLU A 333 -1.11 12.92 3.82
C GLU A 333 0.30 13.34 3.39
N ARG A 334 1.31 13.15 4.26
CA ARG A 334 2.70 13.43 3.92
C ARG A 334 3.19 12.61 2.72
N ILE A 335 2.82 11.33 2.64
CA ILE A 335 3.18 10.46 1.51
C ILE A 335 2.50 10.93 0.23
N ASN A 336 1.21 11.29 0.29
CA ASN A 336 0.46 11.79 -0.87
C ASN A 336 1.06 13.09 -1.40
N ASN A 337 1.34 14.07 -0.54
CA ASN A 337 1.99 15.32 -0.93
C ASN A 337 3.35 15.06 -1.57
N LYS A 338 4.10 14.07 -1.08
CA LYS A 338 5.38 13.65 -1.67
C LYS A 338 5.22 13.07 -3.08
N PHE A 339 4.20 12.25 -3.32
CA PHE A 339 3.89 11.76 -4.66
C PHE A 339 3.54 12.89 -5.61
N GLU A 340 2.70 13.83 -5.19
CA GLU A 340 2.29 14.99 -5.99
C GLU A 340 3.51 15.83 -6.40
N ILE A 341 4.37 16.20 -5.46
CA ILE A 341 5.59 16.99 -5.76
C ILE A 341 6.54 16.22 -6.70
N ILE A 342 6.68 14.90 -6.55
CA ILE A 342 7.50 14.10 -7.45
C ILE A 342 6.90 14.09 -8.86
N GLN A 343 5.59 13.92 -8.98
CA GLN A 343 4.90 13.95 -10.28
C GLN A 343 5.05 15.31 -10.95
N GLU A 344 4.81 16.41 -10.24
CA GLU A 344 5.05 17.77 -10.74
C GLU A 344 6.50 17.98 -11.18
N SER A 345 7.46 17.51 -10.39
CA SER A 345 8.89 17.58 -10.74
C SER A 345 9.18 16.81 -12.03
N MET A 346 8.60 15.62 -12.19
CA MET A 346 8.77 14.80 -13.39
C MET A 346 8.16 15.48 -14.62
N ASP A 347 6.99 16.10 -14.49
CA ASP A 347 6.34 16.83 -15.57
C ASP A 347 7.21 18.00 -16.06
N ILE A 348 7.84 18.73 -15.15
CA ILE A 348 8.81 19.79 -15.49
C ILE A 348 10.01 19.21 -16.25
N VAL A 349 10.60 18.12 -15.76
CA VAL A 349 11.73 17.46 -16.44
C VAL A 349 11.34 16.98 -17.84
N TYR A 350 10.14 16.39 -17.98
CA TYR A 350 9.63 15.97 -19.29
C TYR A 350 9.40 17.15 -20.23
N GLN A 351 8.87 18.27 -19.75
CA GLN A 351 8.72 19.50 -20.54
C GLN A 351 10.08 20.01 -21.04
N GLN A 352 11.08 20.05 -20.18
CA GLN A 352 12.44 20.47 -20.56
C GLN A 352 13.05 19.55 -21.63
N LEU A 353 12.94 18.23 -21.45
CA LEU A 353 13.40 17.25 -22.43
C LEU A 353 12.66 17.39 -23.76
N TYR A 354 11.35 17.64 -23.71
CA TYR A 354 10.53 17.87 -24.90
C TYR A 354 10.96 19.15 -25.65
N GLU A 355 11.14 20.26 -24.94
CA GLU A 355 11.62 21.52 -25.52
C GLU A 355 13.01 21.40 -26.12
N GLU A 356 13.93 20.70 -25.45
CA GLU A 356 15.28 20.49 -25.97
C GLU A 356 15.26 19.65 -27.24
N ASN A 357 14.44 18.59 -27.27
CA ASN A 357 14.22 17.77 -28.45
C ASN A 357 13.56 18.53 -29.61
N GLN A 358 12.59 19.40 -29.32
CA GLN A 358 12.00 20.32 -30.31
C GLN A 358 13.06 21.27 -30.87
N LYS A 359 13.89 21.90 -30.03
CA LYS A 359 14.99 22.77 -30.47
C LYS A 359 16.00 22.02 -31.34
N ARG A 360 16.36 20.79 -30.99
CA ARG A 360 17.26 19.93 -31.80
C ARG A 360 16.63 19.58 -33.15
N THR A 361 15.35 19.23 -33.17
CA THR A 361 14.59 18.94 -34.40
C THR A 361 14.50 20.18 -35.30
N GLN A 362 14.19 21.35 -34.74
CA GLN A 362 14.13 22.61 -35.47
C GLN A 362 15.49 22.99 -36.05
N ARG A 363 16.60 22.80 -35.31
CA ARG A 363 17.95 22.99 -35.85
C ARG A 363 18.23 22.08 -37.04
N GLY A 364 17.87 20.79 -36.94
CA GLY A 364 17.98 19.84 -38.05
C GLY A 364 17.17 20.26 -39.29
N MET A 365 15.93 20.69 -39.09
CA MET A 365 15.06 21.21 -40.16
C MET A 365 15.61 22.50 -40.78
N ASN A 366 16.16 23.42 -39.98
CA ASN A 366 16.76 24.64 -40.48
C ASN A 366 18.00 24.35 -41.33
N ILE A 367 18.84 23.38 -40.93
CA ILE A 367 19.97 22.92 -41.73
C ILE A 367 19.46 22.31 -43.05
N LEU A 368 18.44 21.46 -43.00
CA LEU A 368 17.86 20.85 -44.18
C LEU A 368 17.29 21.90 -45.16
N ASN A 369 16.53 22.86 -44.63
CA ASN A 369 15.95 23.96 -45.41
C ASN A 369 17.04 24.88 -45.99
N PHE A 370 18.11 25.13 -45.26
CA PHE A 370 19.27 25.87 -45.76
C PHE A 370 19.94 25.15 -46.94
N LEU A 371 20.13 23.83 -46.84
CA LEU A 371 20.69 23.02 -47.92
C LEU A 371 19.78 23.00 -49.16
N PHE A 372 18.45 22.90 -48.98
CA PHE A 372 17.50 23.00 -50.08
C PHE A 372 17.47 24.40 -50.71
N GLY A 373 17.50 25.46 -49.88
CA GLY A 373 17.47 26.85 -50.33
C GLY A 373 18.73 27.30 -51.05
N LEU A 374 19.89 26.67 -50.78
CA LEU A 374 21.15 26.90 -51.49
C LEU A 374 21.20 26.28 -52.89
N GLY A 375 20.19 25.50 -53.30
CA GLY A 375 20.20 24.84 -54.60
C GLY A 375 21.12 23.62 -54.68
N ILE A 376 21.56 23.04 -53.55
CA ILE A 376 22.47 21.89 -53.54
C ILE A 376 21.90 20.68 -54.30
N LEU A 377 20.57 20.50 -54.30
CA LEU A 377 19.93 19.48 -55.15
C LEU A 377 20.08 19.78 -56.64
N ILE A 378 20.06 21.05 -57.03
CA ILE A 378 20.28 21.51 -58.40
C ILE A 378 21.74 21.29 -58.78
N ASP A 379 22.68 21.61 -57.88
CA ASP A 379 24.11 21.38 -58.10
C ASP A 379 24.45 19.89 -58.25
N ILE A 380 23.78 19.00 -57.49
CA ILE A 380 23.91 17.55 -57.64
C ILE A 380 23.32 17.07 -58.96
N ALA A 381 22.12 17.54 -59.32
CA ALA A 381 21.49 17.17 -60.59
C ALA A 381 22.36 17.60 -61.77
N ALA A 382 22.91 18.83 -61.73
CA ALA A 382 23.83 19.35 -62.72
C ALA A 382 25.14 18.54 -62.77
N ALA A 383 25.72 18.18 -61.62
CA ALA A 383 26.94 17.38 -61.57
C ALA A 383 26.72 15.96 -62.11
N ILE A 384 25.57 15.33 -61.86
CA ILE A 384 25.18 14.04 -62.44
C ILE A 384 25.03 14.16 -63.95
N GLU A 385 24.34 15.19 -64.44
CA GLU A 385 24.13 15.43 -65.86
C GLU A 385 25.46 15.67 -66.61
N LEU A 386 26.35 16.50 -66.04
CA LEU A 386 27.71 16.71 -66.52
C LEU A 386 28.54 15.41 -66.53
N THR A 387 28.37 14.56 -65.52
CA THR A 387 29.05 13.26 -65.46
C THR A 387 28.57 12.32 -66.58
N MET A 388 27.25 12.29 -66.84
CA MET A 388 26.66 11.50 -67.92
C MET A 388 27.09 12.02 -69.31
N MET A 389 27.13 13.34 -69.49
CA MET A 389 27.63 13.97 -70.73
C MET A 389 29.11 13.64 -70.97
N ALA A 390 29.97 13.84 -69.96
CA ALA A 390 31.40 13.53 -70.06
C ALA A 390 31.66 12.05 -70.37
N TRP A 391 30.83 11.15 -69.86
CA TRP A 391 30.89 9.72 -70.18
C TRP A 391 30.49 9.45 -71.64
N SER A 392 29.41 10.07 -72.13
CA SER A 392 28.95 9.93 -73.52
C SER A 392 29.96 10.43 -74.55
N GLU A 393 30.79 11.42 -74.18
CA GLU A 393 31.82 12.01 -75.03
C GLU A 393 33.21 11.39 -74.83
N ASN A 394 33.32 10.24 -74.14
CA ASN A 394 34.56 9.52 -73.88
C ASN A 394 35.62 10.30 -73.05
N ARG A 395 35.22 11.34 -72.31
CA ARG A 395 36.09 12.14 -71.44
C ARG A 395 36.19 11.51 -70.03
N ILE A 396 36.86 10.36 -69.97
CA ILE A 396 36.89 9.49 -68.79
C ILE A 396 37.39 10.19 -67.52
N SER A 397 38.48 10.98 -67.59
CA SER A 397 39.03 11.68 -66.43
C SER A 397 38.07 12.72 -65.84
N SER A 398 37.35 13.44 -66.70
CA SER A 398 36.33 14.43 -66.30
C SER A 398 35.12 13.73 -65.68
N ALA A 399 34.68 12.61 -66.26
CA ALA A 399 33.57 11.83 -65.72
C ALA A 399 33.90 11.26 -64.32
N ILE A 400 35.13 10.76 -64.12
CA ILE A 400 35.57 10.26 -62.81
C ILE A 400 35.60 11.38 -61.77
N PHE A 401 36.15 12.55 -62.12
CA PHE A 401 36.26 13.68 -61.20
C PHE A 401 34.88 14.24 -60.79
N GLN A 402 33.99 14.46 -61.76
CA GLN A 402 32.63 14.95 -61.50
C GLN A 402 31.74 13.92 -60.79
N GLY A 403 31.93 12.63 -61.11
CA GLY A 403 31.29 11.52 -60.41
C GLY A 403 31.72 11.45 -58.94
N ALA A 404 33.01 11.63 -58.64
CA ALA A 404 33.52 11.66 -57.27
C ALA A 404 32.92 12.82 -56.44
N ILE A 405 32.78 14.01 -57.04
CA ILE A 405 32.13 15.18 -56.40
C ILE A 405 30.66 14.88 -56.12
N SER A 406 29.91 14.34 -57.09
CA SER A 406 28.49 14.00 -56.95
C SER A 406 28.26 12.98 -55.84
N ILE A 407 29.10 11.94 -55.77
CA ILE A 407 29.06 10.92 -54.72
C ILE A 407 29.35 11.55 -53.35
N GLY A 408 30.35 12.42 -53.24
CA GLY A 408 30.69 13.11 -51.99
C GLY A 408 29.52 13.95 -51.44
N ILE A 409 28.84 14.70 -52.29
CA ILE A 409 27.68 15.51 -51.89
C ILE A 409 26.50 14.61 -51.50
N LEU A 410 26.26 13.51 -52.24
CA LEU A 410 25.20 12.56 -51.94
C LEU A 410 25.38 11.91 -50.56
N ILE A 411 26.61 11.52 -50.20
CA ILE A 411 26.94 10.94 -48.89
C ILE A 411 26.64 11.94 -47.75
N ILE A 412 27.00 13.21 -47.93
CA ILE A 412 26.74 14.27 -46.94
C ILE A 412 25.23 14.46 -46.75
N LEU A 413 24.45 14.52 -47.83
CA LEU A 413 22.99 14.63 -47.75
C LEU A 413 22.36 13.42 -47.07
N LEU A 414 22.82 12.21 -47.39
CA LEU A 414 22.33 10.97 -46.79
C LEU A 414 22.63 10.93 -45.28
N ALA A 415 23.82 11.34 -44.87
CA ALA A 415 24.20 11.43 -43.46
C ALA A 415 23.32 12.43 -42.69
N ILE A 416 23.05 13.61 -43.28
CA ILE A 416 22.18 14.63 -42.68
C ILE A 416 20.73 14.15 -42.61
N MET A 417 20.24 13.49 -43.65
CA MET A 417 18.89 12.92 -43.69
C MET A 417 18.72 11.81 -42.64
N ILE A 418 19.70 10.91 -42.52
CA ILE A 418 19.73 9.87 -41.47
C ILE A 418 19.74 10.51 -40.10
N TYR A 419 20.57 11.54 -39.86
CA TYR A 419 20.61 12.27 -38.60
C TYR A 419 19.24 12.89 -38.26
N VAL A 420 18.60 13.56 -39.22
CA VAL A 420 17.26 14.15 -39.02
C VAL A 420 16.21 13.07 -38.74
N ILE A 421 16.23 11.94 -39.46
CA ILE A 421 15.32 10.81 -39.23
C ILE A 421 15.55 10.21 -37.84
N GLN A 422 16.81 9.98 -37.45
CA GLN A 422 17.17 9.46 -36.12
C GLN A 422 16.69 10.39 -35.00
N VAL A 423 16.88 11.71 -35.15
CA VAL A 423 16.37 12.71 -34.21
C VAL A 423 14.83 12.70 -34.18
N ARG A 424 14.16 12.59 -35.34
CA ARG A 424 12.69 12.54 -35.42
C ARG A 424 12.12 11.26 -34.79
N MET A 425 12.82 10.14 -34.90
CA MET A 425 12.47 8.89 -34.24
C MET A 425 12.77 8.91 -32.73
N SER A 426 13.75 9.70 -32.27
CA SER A 426 14.07 9.83 -30.85
C SER A 426 13.16 10.81 -30.09
N VAL A 427 12.37 11.65 -30.79
CA VAL A 427 11.27 12.41 -30.17
C VAL A 427 10.11 11.46 -29.87
N GLY A 428 10.25 10.71 -28.78
CA GLY A 428 9.17 9.94 -28.20
C GLY A 428 8.07 10.88 -27.71
N LYS A 429 7.01 11.07 -28.50
CA LYS A 429 5.74 11.52 -27.92
C LYS A 429 5.33 10.45 -26.92
N LYS A 430 5.30 10.76 -25.62
CA LYS A 430 4.55 9.91 -24.67
C LYS A 430 3.09 9.95 -25.12
N LYS A 431 2.68 8.89 -25.81
CA LYS A 431 1.30 8.68 -26.23
C LYS A 431 0.51 8.33 -24.97
N ALA A 432 -0.61 9.02 -24.75
CA ALA A 432 -1.61 8.56 -23.81
C ALA A 432 -1.95 7.11 -24.17
N ARG A 433 -2.05 6.25 -23.15
CA ARG A 433 -2.50 4.88 -23.37
C ARG A 433 -4.00 4.91 -23.58
N LEU A 434 -4.47 4.21 -24.60
CA LEU A 434 -5.88 4.18 -24.95
C LEU A 434 -6.53 2.93 -24.35
N THR A 435 -7.67 3.13 -23.70
CA THR A 435 -8.54 2.07 -23.18
C THR A 435 -9.93 2.18 -23.76
N VAL A 436 -10.72 1.13 -23.57
CA VAL A 436 -12.12 1.07 -23.95
C VAL A 436 -12.94 0.54 -22.77
N ASP A 437 -14.12 1.11 -22.55
CA ASP A 437 -15.05 0.71 -21.48
C ASP A 437 -16.42 0.40 -22.08
N SER A 438 -17.03 -0.72 -21.65
CA SER A 438 -18.37 -1.13 -22.07
C SER A 438 -19.41 -0.86 -20.99
N VAL A 439 -20.28 0.11 -21.22
CA VAL A 439 -21.54 0.22 -20.49
C VAL A 439 -22.46 -0.87 -21.04
N LEU A 440 -22.30 -2.08 -20.52
CA LEU A 440 -22.94 -3.29 -21.03
C LEU A 440 -24.29 -3.52 -20.37
N LEU A 441 -25.36 -3.40 -21.14
CA LEU A 441 -26.73 -3.64 -20.70
C LEU A 441 -27.26 -4.98 -21.21
N ASP A 442 -28.22 -5.54 -20.47
CA ASP A 442 -29.02 -6.65 -20.98
C ASP A 442 -29.96 -6.22 -22.13
N GLU A 443 -30.55 -7.19 -22.83
CA GLU A 443 -31.45 -6.94 -23.96
C GLU A 443 -32.62 -6.00 -23.61
N LYS A 444 -33.08 -6.04 -22.35
CA LYS A 444 -34.18 -5.20 -21.85
C LYS A 444 -33.72 -3.81 -21.39
N MET A 445 -32.41 -3.56 -21.36
CA MET A 445 -31.79 -2.36 -20.81
C MET A 445 -32.21 -2.06 -19.37
N GLU A 446 -32.52 -3.09 -18.58
CA GLU A 446 -32.93 -2.97 -17.17
C GLU A 446 -31.77 -3.28 -16.23
N ASN A 447 -30.82 -4.10 -16.70
CA ASN A 447 -29.68 -4.56 -15.93
C ASN A 447 -28.37 -4.17 -16.60
N ILE A 448 -27.37 -3.87 -15.77
CA ILE A 448 -26.00 -3.59 -16.20
C ILE A 448 -25.06 -4.69 -15.73
N ILE A 449 -24.11 -5.06 -16.59
CA ILE A 449 -23.12 -6.09 -16.33
C ILE A 449 -21.85 -5.39 -15.86
N LEU A 450 -21.39 -5.76 -14.67
CA LEU A 450 -20.15 -5.26 -14.09
C LEU A 450 -19.23 -6.42 -13.72
N ILE A 451 -17.94 -6.13 -13.76
CA ILE A 451 -16.89 -7.01 -13.25
C ILE A 451 -16.38 -6.50 -11.91
N LYS A 452 -16.01 -7.41 -11.02
CA LYS A 452 -15.36 -7.08 -9.75
C LYS A 452 -13.86 -7.22 -9.92
N ARG A 453 -13.15 -6.09 -9.90
CA ARG A 453 -11.70 -6.03 -10.14
C ARG A 453 -10.94 -6.86 -9.10
N LYS A 454 -10.05 -7.76 -9.54
CA LYS A 454 -9.23 -8.60 -8.65
C LYS A 454 -7.98 -7.89 -8.14
N TYR A 455 -7.33 -7.09 -8.99
CA TYR A 455 -6.02 -6.50 -8.72
C TYR A 455 -6.09 -4.96 -8.62
N PRO A 456 -5.21 -4.33 -7.81
CA PRO A 456 -5.12 -2.87 -7.72
C PRO A 456 -4.75 -2.22 -9.07
N PRO A 457 -5.16 -0.96 -9.33
CA PRO A 457 -6.02 -0.11 -8.49
C PRO A 457 -7.49 -0.58 -8.46
N CYS A 458 -8.27 -0.06 -7.51
CA CYS A 458 -9.70 -0.33 -7.36
C CYS A 458 -10.04 -1.82 -7.13
N ALA A 459 -9.13 -2.58 -6.51
CA ALA A 459 -9.37 -3.99 -6.18
C ALA A 459 -10.60 -4.13 -5.27
N GLY A 460 -11.52 -5.01 -5.64
CA GLY A 460 -12.78 -5.22 -4.94
C GLY A 460 -13.92 -4.26 -5.33
N GLN A 461 -13.66 -3.19 -6.08
CA GLN A 461 -14.69 -2.33 -6.68
C GLN A 461 -15.26 -2.96 -7.95
N TYR A 462 -16.46 -2.53 -8.33
CA TYR A 462 -17.06 -2.91 -9.60
C TYR A 462 -16.61 -1.96 -10.72
N ALA A 463 -16.44 -2.49 -11.92
CA ALA A 463 -16.04 -1.72 -13.09
C ALA A 463 -16.81 -2.20 -14.32
N PHE A 464 -16.81 -1.37 -15.35
CA PHE A 464 -17.23 -1.78 -16.67
C PHE A 464 -16.22 -2.79 -17.20
N PRO A 465 -16.67 -3.83 -17.92
CA PRO A 465 -15.75 -4.65 -18.68
C PRO A 465 -15.03 -3.78 -19.72
N GLY A 466 -13.72 -3.90 -19.79
CA GLY A 466 -12.90 -2.97 -20.55
C GLY A 466 -11.41 -3.09 -20.27
N GLY A 467 -10.61 -2.64 -21.23
CA GLY A 467 -9.17 -2.80 -21.16
C GLY A 467 -8.41 -1.98 -22.20
N PHE A 468 -7.15 -2.34 -22.42
CA PHE A 468 -6.26 -1.56 -23.28
C PHE A 468 -6.46 -1.93 -24.76
N ILE A 469 -6.35 -0.93 -25.63
CA ILE A 469 -6.28 -1.16 -27.07
C ILE A 469 -4.88 -1.68 -27.42
N GLU A 470 -4.81 -2.89 -27.95
CA GLU A 470 -3.58 -3.53 -28.42
C GLU A 470 -3.11 -2.99 -29.79
N PRO A 471 -1.83 -3.20 -30.16
CA PRO A 471 -1.36 -2.84 -31.48
C PRO A 471 -2.11 -3.63 -32.58
N LYS A 472 -2.56 -2.90 -33.62
CA LYS A 472 -3.24 -3.43 -34.82
C LYS A 472 -4.71 -3.83 -34.63
N GLU A 473 -5.34 -3.47 -33.51
CA GLU A 473 -6.80 -3.52 -33.37
C GLU A 473 -7.43 -2.13 -33.34
N SER A 474 -8.70 -2.05 -33.74
CA SER A 474 -9.56 -0.86 -33.59
C SER A 474 -10.20 -0.81 -32.19
N GLU A 475 -10.71 0.37 -31.79
CA GLU A 475 -11.40 0.55 -30.51
C GLU A 475 -12.55 -0.47 -30.32
N ILE A 476 -13.32 -0.74 -31.39
CA ILE A 476 -14.43 -1.70 -31.36
C ILE A 476 -13.95 -3.15 -31.27
N GLN A 477 -12.83 -3.49 -31.92
CA GLN A 477 -12.24 -4.83 -31.81
C GLN A 477 -11.71 -5.08 -30.40
N ALA A 478 -10.99 -4.10 -29.83
CA ALA A 478 -10.53 -4.14 -28.44
C ALA A 478 -11.70 -4.32 -27.48
N LEU A 479 -12.76 -3.52 -27.64
CA LEU A 479 -13.93 -3.58 -26.76
C LEU A 479 -14.60 -4.95 -26.78
N LYS A 480 -14.80 -5.54 -27.97
CA LYS A 480 -15.35 -6.89 -28.10
C LYS A 480 -14.44 -7.97 -27.49
N ARG A 481 -13.13 -7.86 -27.70
CA ARG A 481 -12.13 -8.78 -27.14
C ARG A 481 -12.14 -8.74 -25.61
N GLU A 482 -12.01 -7.55 -25.03
CA GLU A 482 -11.97 -7.33 -23.57
C GLU A 482 -13.26 -7.84 -22.91
N VAL A 483 -14.43 -7.51 -23.47
CA VAL A 483 -15.70 -8.01 -22.93
C VAL A 483 -15.78 -9.53 -22.99
N LYS A 484 -15.36 -10.15 -24.10
CA LYS A 484 -15.35 -11.61 -24.26
C LYS A 484 -14.37 -12.27 -23.29
N GLU A 485 -13.21 -11.69 -23.07
CA GLU A 485 -12.18 -12.18 -22.15
C GLU A 485 -12.65 -12.08 -20.69
N GLU A 486 -13.24 -10.95 -20.30
CA GLU A 486 -13.60 -10.66 -18.91
C GLU A 486 -14.94 -11.26 -18.47
N THR A 487 -15.90 -11.37 -19.40
CA THR A 487 -17.27 -11.80 -19.10
C THR A 487 -17.70 -13.06 -19.84
N GLY A 488 -17.02 -13.45 -20.92
CA GLY A 488 -17.43 -14.54 -21.80
C GLY A 488 -18.53 -14.17 -22.79
N LEU A 489 -19.08 -12.95 -22.73
CA LEU A 489 -20.23 -12.52 -23.52
C LEU A 489 -19.80 -11.91 -24.87
N ASP A 490 -20.65 -12.08 -25.87
CA ASP A 490 -20.58 -11.30 -27.11
C ASP A 490 -21.48 -10.06 -27.00
N ILE A 491 -21.10 -8.99 -27.71
CA ILE A 491 -21.78 -7.69 -27.61
C ILE A 491 -22.04 -7.05 -28.97
N ILE A 492 -23.15 -6.33 -29.02
CA ILE A 492 -23.46 -5.32 -30.04
C ILE A 492 -23.08 -3.95 -29.47
N VAL A 493 -22.31 -3.18 -30.25
CA VAL A 493 -21.95 -1.80 -29.89
C VAL A 493 -23.01 -0.87 -30.47
N GLU A 494 -23.81 -0.26 -29.59
CA GLU A 494 -24.90 0.63 -30.00
C GLU A 494 -24.36 2.01 -30.41
N ARG A 495 -23.58 2.63 -29.52
CA ARG A 495 -23.02 3.98 -29.77
C ARG A 495 -21.85 4.29 -28.84
N LYS A 496 -21.03 5.26 -29.25
CA LYS A 496 -20.00 5.86 -28.38
C LYS A 496 -20.66 6.75 -27.34
N VAL A 497 -20.32 6.57 -26.07
CA VAL A 497 -20.78 7.42 -24.96
C VAL A 497 -19.92 8.68 -24.92
N GLY A 498 -18.59 8.53 -24.94
CA GLY A 498 -17.68 9.67 -24.85
C GLY A 498 -16.20 9.27 -24.86
N VAL A 499 -15.36 10.29 -24.76
CA VAL A 499 -13.91 10.17 -24.55
C VAL A 499 -13.60 10.79 -23.19
N TYR A 500 -12.95 10.03 -22.34
CA TYR A 500 -12.65 10.39 -20.95
C TYR A 500 -11.13 10.52 -20.80
N ASP A 501 -10.66 11.76 -20.71
CA ASP A 501 -9.23 12.13 -20.72
C ASP A 501 -8.83 13.06 -19.56
N LYS A 502 -9.69 13.17 -18.54
CA LYS A 502 -9.44 14.01 -17.36
C LYS A 502 -8.11 13.62 -16.69
N PRO A 503 -7.19 14.57 -16.44
CA PRO A 503 -5.96 14.29 -15.71
C PRO A 503 -6.26 13.64 -14.36
N GLY A 504 -5.58 12.53 -14.05
CA GLY A 504 -5.77 11.79 -12.80
C GLY A 504 -6.99 10.87 -12.76
N ARG A 505 -7.75 10.70 -13.86
CA ARG A 505 -8.86 9.73 -13.92
C ARG A 505 -8.44 8.29 -13.59
N ASP A 506 -7.21 7.94 -13.95
CA ASP A 506 -6.61 6.65 -13.64
C ASP A 506 -5.30 6.85 -12.87
N PRO A 507 -5.15 6.28 -11.65
CA PRO A 507 -3.93 6.38 -10.85
C PRO A 507 -2.71 5.71 -11.49
N ARG A 508 -2.89 4.92 -12.57
CA ARG A 508 -1.80 4.27 -13.31
C ARG A 508 -1.09 5.20 -14.30
N GLY A 509 -1.62 6.39 -14.57
CA GLY A 509 -0.99 7.42 -15.41
C GLY A 509 -1.92 8.05 -16.44
N ASN A 510 -1.36 8.63 -17.50
CA ASN A 510 -2.12 9.29 -18.55
C ASN A 510 -2.84 8.28 -19.46
N ILE A 511 -4.09 7.96 -19.11
CA ILE A 511 -4.96 6.99 -19.78
C ILE A 511 -6.20 7.70 -20.28
N ILE A 512 -6.48 7.56 -21.57
CA ILE A 512 -7.71 8.03 -22.22
C ILE A 512 -8.61 6.83 -22.44
N SER A 513 -9.85 6.89 -21.96
CA SER A 513 -10.84 5.83 -22.22
C SER A 513 -11.89 6.26 -23.21
N ASN A 514 -12.16 5.40 -24.18
CA ASN A 514 -13.30 5.51 -25.08
C ASN A 514 -14.42 4.62 -24.55
N ALA A 515 -15.47 5.21 -24.00
CA ALA A 515 -16.60 4.45 -23.48
C ALA A 515 -17.70 4.26 -24.53
N TYR A 516 -18.33 3.09 -24.51
CA TYR A 516 -19.38 2.70 -25.44
C TYR A 516 -20.57 2.12 -24.70
N LEU A 517 -21.77 2.39 -25.23
CA LEU A 517 -22.99 1.74 -24.82
C LEU A 517 -23.13 0.44 -25.62
N CYS A 518 -23.31 -0.67 -24.92
CA CYS A 518 -23.35 -2.00 -25.52
C CYS A 518 -24.56 -2.78 -25.03
N ILE A 519 -25.06 -3.67 -25.89
CA ILE A 519 -26.11 -4.65 -25.56
C ILE A 519 -25.52 -6.04 -25.72
N ILE A 520 -25.89 -6.95 -24.83
CA ILE A 520 -25.51 -8.36 -24.94
C ILE A 520 -26.08 -8.98 -26.23
N ASP A 521 -25.27 -9.76 -26.93
CA ASP A 521 -25.62 -10.50 -28.16
C ASP A 521 -25.54 -12.03 -27.98
N SER A 522 -25.28 -12.49 -26.75
CA SER A 522 -25.14 -13.91 -26.39
C SER A 522 -26.00 -14.29 -25.18
N GLU A 523 -26.17 -15.58 -24.92
CA GLU A 523 -26.94 -16.00 -23.74
C GLU A 523 -26.20 -15.66 -22.43
N LEU A 524 -26.95 -15.20 -21.41
CA LEU A 524 -26.42 -14.94 -20.06
C LEU A 524 -25.85 -16.21 -19.38
N SER A 525 -26.20 -17.39 -19.88
CA SER A 525 -25.64 -18.68 -19.44
C SER A 525 -24.15 -18.82 -19.78
N GLU A 526 -23.61 -18.00 -20.69
CA GLU A 526 -22.21 -18.00 -21.12
C GLU A 526 -21.27 -17.20 -20.22
N ILE A 527 -21.78 -16.58 -19.15
CA ILE A 527 -20.96 -15.77 -18.23
C ILE A 527 -19.82 -16.61 -17.64
N LYS A 528 -18.59 -16.15 -17.86
CA LYS A 528 -17.37 -16.72 -17.29
C LYS A 528 -16.54 -15.61 -16.66
N CYS A 529 -15.95 -15.91 -15.51
CA CYS A 529 -14.99 -15.01 -14.87
C CYS A 529 -13.60 -15.24 -15.47
N SER A 530 -12.87 -14.15 -15.74
CA SER A 530 -11.48 -14.18 -16.16
C SER A 530 -10.51 -14.30 -14.98
N ASP A 531 -9.22 -14.49 -15.27
CA ASP A 531 -8.17 -14.49 -14.25
C ASP A 531 -7.98 -13.12 -13.54
N GLU A 532 -8.48 -12.04 -14.15
CA GLU A 532 -8.37 -10.64 -13.68
C GLU A 532 -9.63 -10.11 -12.99
N SER A 533 -10.74 -10.84 -13.07
CA SER A 533 -12.00 -10.52 -12.39
C SER A 533 -12.31 -11.59 -11.34
N THR A 534 -12.79 -11.16 -10.17
CA THR A 534 -13.22 -12.09 -9.12
C THR A 534 -14.67 -12.52 -9.28
N GLN A 535 -15.45 -11.75 -10.04
CA GLN A 535 -16.88 -11.96 -10.24
C GLN A 535 -17.36 -11.13 -11.44
N VAL A 536 -18.27 -11.70 -12.23
CA VAL A 536 -19.11 -10.97 -13.19
C VAL A 536 -20.53 -10.99 -12.64
N LYS A 537 -21.22 -9.85 -12.57
CA LYS A 537 -22.55 -9.77 -11.97
C LYS A 537 -23.45 -8.79 -12.71
N LEU A 538 -24.72 -9.19 -12.83
CA LEU A 538 -25.81 -8.33 -13.28
C LEU A 538 -26.35 -7.51 -12.10
N PHE A 539 -26.53 -6.23 -12.33
CA PHE A 539 -27.14 -5.31 -11.38
C PHE A 539 -28.34 -4.60 -11.98
N PRO A 540 -29.48 -4.55 -11.28
CA PRO A 540 -30.58 -3.69 -11.70
C PRO A 540 -30.11 -2.23 -11.72
N LEU A 541 -30.39 -1.51 -12.82
CA LEU A 541 -30.01 -0.10 -12.96
C LEU A 541 -30.59 0.77 -11.84
N GLU A 542 -31.74 0.41 -11.28
CA GLU A 542 -32.35 1.12 -10.14
C GLU A 542 -31.48 1.10 -8.88
N LYS A 543 -30.60 0.09 -8.73
CA LYS A 543 -29.73 -0.10 -7.57
C LYS A 543 -28.27 0.26 -7.85
N ILE A 544 -27.97 0.81 -9.04
CA ILE A 544 -26.60 1.08 -9.46
C ILE A 544 -25.92 2.17 -8.62
N LYS A 545 -26.70 3.11 -8.07
CA LYS A 545 -26.22 4.19 -7.21
C LYS A 545 -25.70 3.72 -5.85
N ASP A 546 -26.05 2.49 -5.45
CA ASP A 546 -25.57 1.89 -4.20
C ASP A 546 -24.27 1.08 -4.41
N ILE A 547 -23.70 1.13 -5.62
CA ILE A 547 -22.54 0.33 -6.01
C ILE A 547 -21.32 1.23 -6.20
N ASP A 548 -20.24 0.90 -5.51
CA ASP A 548 -18.95 1.58 -5.64
C ASP A 548 -18.27 1.20 -6.96
N LEU A 549 -18.27 2.15 -7.90
CA LEU A 549 -17.69 2.01 -9.24
C LEU A 549 -16.25 2.50 -9.26
N ALA A 550 -15.38 1.77 -9.97
CA ALA A 550 -13.97 2.08 -10.10
C ALA A 550 -13.72 3.35 -10.94
N PHE A 551 -12.65 4.08 -10.64
CA PHE A 551 -12.19 5.25 -11.40
C PHE A 551 -13.28 6.33 -11.57
N ASP A 552 -13.52 6.81 -12.79
CA ASP A 552 -14.56 7.75 -13.20
C ASP A 552 -15.75 7.03 -13.86
N HIS A 553 -15.98 5.74 -13.57
CA HIS A 553 -17.06 4.98 -14.20
C HIS A 553 -18.46 5.48 -13.80
N GLU A 554 -18.59 6.19 -12.68
CA GLU A 554 -19.83 6.88 -12.31
C GLU A 554 -20.16 8.01 -13.31
N ASP A 555 -19.16 8.80 -13.71
CA ASP A 555 -19.33 9.85 -14.74
C ASP A 555 -19.73 9.22 -16.07
N ILE A 556 -19.04 8.14 -16.46
CA ILE A 556 -19.34 7.38 -17.69
C ILE A 556 -20.77 6.82 -17.67
N LEU A 557 -21.21 6.29 -16.52
CA LEU A 557 -22.55 5.75 -16.35
C LEU A 557 -23.61 6.83 -16.53
N ASP A 558 -23.45 7.97 -15.86
CA ASP A 558 -24.41 9.07 -15.91
C ASP A 558 -24.59 9.60 -17.34
N ASP A 559 -23.51 9.70 -18.09
CA ASP A 559 -23.56 10.10 -19.50
C ASP A 559 -24.20 9.02 -20.38
N ALA A 560 -23.90 7.75 -20.15
CA ALA A 560 -24.56 6.65 -20.87
C ALA A 560 -26.07 6.58 -20.61
N LEU A 561 -26.51 6.81 -19.35
CA LEU A 561 -27.92 6.82 -18.99
C LEU A 561 -28.69 7.99 -19.61
N LYS A 562 -28.04 9.14 -19.84
CA LYS A 562 -28.65 10.25 -20.62
C LYS A 562 -28.90 9.87 -22.07
N LEU A 563 -28.04 9.01 -22.64
CA LEU A 563 -28.11 8.55 -24.03
C LEU A 563 -29.11 7.39 -24.26
N ARG A 564 -29.66 6.79 -23.19
CA ARG A 564 -30.71 5.77 -23.24
C ARG A 564 -32.09 6.35 -23.61
N LYS A 565 -32.33 7.62 -23.32
CA LYS A 565 -33.56 8.35 -23.69
C LYS A 565 -33.58 8.64 -25.19
#